data_AF-A0A1G0F1L1-F1
#
_entry.id   AF-A0A1G0F1L1-F1
#
_cell.length_a   1.000
_cell.length_b   1.000
_cell.length_c   1.000
_cell.angle_alpha   90.00
_cell.angle_beta   90.00
_cell.angle_gamma   90.00
#
_symmetry.space_group_name_H-M   'P 1'
#
loop_
_entity.id
_entity.type
_entity.pdbx_description
1 polymer ?
#
loop_
_entity_poly.entity_id
_entity_poly.type
_entity_poly.pdbx_seq_one_letter_code
_entity_poly.pdbx_strand_id
1 'polypeptide(L)'
;MTATSKEIAKRVSDLETFAELGKAKSYPTDYSFFPGLVRTVEAIKGAARKIEQPEARLFHSLFWFHGANSVDELALEGLAAGKPMQAMNIWERSLSRDVSIPFSWRLNYASLCFATATGDSFYKDRFDKGLENLGWILDHSFDEFAQAFAGRRASAINPDSIWRRAVDEILKFTSSLSGAPYGHHGLGLLGACRSFPSEAADYLKSKTANPIIERIEEAIHRCEHQRENSPSLEGLNDCFGLADVLDDFFTLKAHLSENDLHFQTLANKLADEINGCAVLALNKYEEIDIAAGLIDVAARMPSSGQIKKRIEENQEIIEKGKEAKERHKPVASSFEFIIERLGKDFASLQEAESFVNAASNELSKIMQVLGRDDEHYIDLSSAVVGKTLNYLIDTVNREQERGMQTRDLVHLRSVIYQAAEITRKIAGFDMAPKLQERVGSNLEVINDLQTKIPAPSSSGFEELIPWAVIVGVLILLGMCSK
;
A
#
# COMPACT_ATOMS: atom_id res chain seq x y z
N MET A 1 3.04 37.73 -42.41
CA MET A 1 3.49 37.29 -43.74
C MET A 1 3.96 35.83 -43.65
N THR A 2 3.34 34.91 -44.40
CA THR A 2 3.91 33.56 -44.60
C THR A 2 4.90 33.64 -45.77
N ALA A 3 6.15 33.25 -45.55
CA ALA A 3 7.15 33.25 -46.62
C ALA A 3 6.78 32.27 -47.73
N THR A 4 6.85 32.70 -48.98
CA THR A 4 6.65 31.85 -50.15
C THR A 4 7.76 30.82 -50.28
N SER A 5 7.52 29.70 -50.97
CA SER A 5 8.57 28.69 -51.23
C SER A 5 9.82 29.28 -51.89
N LYS A 6 9.65 30.32 -52.73
CA LYS A 6 10.75 31.05 -53.36
C LYS A 6 11.58 31.85 -52.34
N GLU A 7 10.92 32.52 -51.40
CA GLU A 7 11.59 33.27 -50.33
C GLU A 7 12.28 32.33 -49.35
N ILE A 8 11.69 31.18 -49.03
CA ILE A 8 12.32 30.14 -48.21
C ILE A 8 13.58 29.63 -48.90
N ALA A 9 13.50 29.21 -50.17
CA ALA A 9 14.65 28.73 -50.94
C ALA A 9 15.77 29.77 -51.01
N LYS A 10 15.41 31.05 -51.23
CA LYS A 10 16.37 32.16 -51.22
C LYS A 10 17.02 32.31 -49.85
N ARG A 11 16.25 32.30 -48.75
CA ARG A 11 16.81 32.43 -47.39
C ARG A 11 17.71 31.27 -47.01
N VAL A 12 17.38 30.05 -47.43
CA VAL A 12 18.22 28.85 -47.22
C VAL A 12 19.54 29.01 -47.98
N SER A 13 19.50 29.33 -49.28
CA SER A 13 20.70 29.54 -50.09
C SER A 13 21.58 30.67 -49.53
N ASP A 14 20.97 31.80 -49.15
CA ASP A 14 21.67 32.91 -48.52
C ASP A 14 22.38 32.49 -47.21
N LEU A 15 21.71 31.72 -46.36
CA LEU A 15 22.28 31.25 -45.10
C LEU A 15 23.43 30.26 -45.34
N GLU A 16 23.29 29.35 -46.29
CA GLU A 16 24.32 28.38 -46.66
C GLU A 16 25.58 29.08 -47.17
N THR A 17 25.45 30.02 -48.12
CA THR A 17 26.60 30.75 -48.67
C THR A 17 27.34 31.53 -47.59
N PHE A 18 26.63 32.17 -46.66
CA PHE A 18 27.30 32.89 -45.56
C PHE A 18 28.04 31.92 -44.61
N ALA A 19 27.42 30.79 -44.28
CA ALA A 19 28.02 29.77 -43.43
C ALA A 19 29.29 29.15 -44.08
N GLU A 20 29.26 28.86 -45.38
CA GLU A 20 30.42 28.36 -46.15
C GLU A 20 31.59 29.35 -46.16
N LEU A 21 31.28 30.66 -46.18
CA LEU A 21 32.28 31.73 -46.12
C LEU A 21 32.75 32.05 -44.70
N GLY A 22 32.30 31.31 -43.68
CA GLY A 22 32.60 31.58 -42.27
C GLY A 22 32.04 32.91 -41.75
N LYS A 23 30.99 33.44 -42.40
CA LYS A 23 30.33 34.70 -42.03
C LYS A 23 28.99 34.45 -41.35
N ALA A 24 28.64 35.28 -40.38
CA ALA A 24 27.31 35.29 -39.81
C ALA A 24 26.38 36.21 -40.61
N LYS A 25 25.12 35.81 -40.79
CA LYS A 25 24.03 36.64 -41.29
C LYS A 25 22.92 36.65 -40.26
N SER A 26 22.36 37.82 -39.97
CA SER A 26 21.22 37.99 -39.06
C SER A 26 19.97 38.49 -39.78
N TYR A 27 18.81 38.23 -39.18
CA TYR A 27 17.50 38.67 -39.65
C TYR A 27 16.72 39.36 -38.52
N PRO A 28 15.74 40.22 -38.85
CA PRO A 28 14.89 40.88 -37.83
C PRO A 28 14.11 39.91 -36.92
N THR A 29 13.95 38.65 -37.36
CA THR A 29 13.29 37.58 -36.60
C THR A 29 14.26 36.79 -35.71
N ASP A 30 15.54 37.20 -35.64
CA ASP A 30 16.53 36.60 -34.74
C ASP A 30 16.35 37.19 -33.34
N TYR A 31 15.21 36.85 -32.71
CA TYR A 31 14.85 37.44 -31.44
C TYR A 31 15.82 37.04 -30.34
N SER A 32 16.21 38.01 -29.51
CA SER A 32 17.25 37.85 -28.49
C SER A 32 16.86 36.94 -27.32
N PHE A 33 15.57 36.59 -27.18
CA PHE A 33 15.10 35.66 -26.15
C PHE A 33 15.21 34.20 -26.56
N PHE A 34 15.52 33.90 -27.83
CA PHE A 34 15.90 32.55 -28.22
C PHE A 34 17.36 32.26 -27.86
N PRO A 35 17.70 30.99 -27.55
CA PRO A 35 19.08 30.56 -27.49
C PRO A 35 19.83 30.91 -28.78
N GLY A 36 21.15 31.11 -28.67
CA GLY A 36 22.00 31.43 -29.82
C GLY A 36 21.77 30.46 -30.98
N LEU A 37 21.40 30.99 -32.15
CA LEU A 37 21.05 30.20 -33.32
C LEU A 37 22.31 29.58 -33.95
N VAL A 38 22.37 28.25 -33.99
CA VAL A 38 23.45 27.52 -34.66
C VAL A 38 23.17 27.47 -36.16
N ARG A 39 24.00 28.16 -36.95
CA ARG A 39 23.86 28.29 -38.41
C ARG A 39 25.02 27.65 -39.18
N THR A 40 25.34 26.41 -38.87
CA THR A 40 26.24 25.61 -39.72
C THR A 40 25.52 25.18 -41.00
N VAL A 41 26.27 24.85 -42.04
CA VAL A 41 25.70 24.36 -43.32
C VAL A 41 24.81 23.14 -43.07
N GLU A 42 25.22 22.23 -42.19
CA GLU A 42 24.48 21.03 -41.81
C GLU A 42 23.18 21.37 -41.07
N ALA A 43 23.24 22.31 -40.12
CA ALA A 43 22.06 22.74 -39.36
C ALA A 43 21.02 23.41 -40.27
N ILE A 44 21.47 24.26 -41.20
CA ILE A 44 20.61 24.94 -42.19
C ILE A 44 19.94 23.91 -43.11
N LYS A 45 20.72 23.00 -43.70
CA LYS A 45 20.19 21.91 -44.55
C LYS A 45 19.21 21.01 -43.78
N GLY A 46 19.54 20.68 -42.54
CA GLY A 46 18.68 19.90 -41.65
C GLY A 46 17.35 20.60 -41.37
N ALA A 47 17.38 21.91 -41.06
CA ALA A 47 16.17 22.71 -40.84
C ALA A 47 15.33 22.85 -42.11
N ALA A 48 15.95 23.08 -43.27
CA ALA A 48 15.27 23.19 -44.56
C ALA A 48 14.51 21.91 -44.91
N ARG A 49 15.14 20.73 -44.73
CA ARG A 49 14.50 19.42 -44.94
C ARG A 49 13.29 19.21 -44.03
N LYS A 50 13.37 19.64 -42.76
CA LYS A 50 12.26 19.49 -41.79
C LYS A 50 11.00 20.26 -42.16
N ILE A 51 11.10 21.36 -42.93
CA ILE A 51 9.96 22.18 -43.35
C ILE A 51 9.59 22.02 -44.84
N GLU A 52 10.21 21.06 -45.52
CA GLU A 52 9.97 20.79 -46.94
C GLU A 52 8.57 20.18 -47.15
N GLN A 53 8.23 19.19 -46.32
CA GLN A 53 6.94 18.51 -46.37
C GLN A 53 5.82 19.39 -45.76
N PRO A 54 4.62 19.46 -46.38
CA PRO A 54 3.53 20.32 -45.89
C PRO A 54 3.12 20.04 -44.44
N GLU A 55 3.01 18.77 -44.07
CA GLU A 55 2.62 18.35 -42.72
C GLU A 55 3.69 18.72 -41.68
N ALA A 56 4.97 18.47 -41.99
CA ALA A 56 6.06 18.83 -41.10
C ALA A 56 6.23 20.35 -40.98
N ARG A 57 6.02 21.10 -42.07
CA ARG A 57 5.96 22.57 -42.05
C ARG A 57 4.84 23.06 -41.15
N LEU A 58 3.64 22.48 -41.28
CA LEU A 58 2.49 22.83 -40.45
C LEU A 58 2.79 22.58 -38.98
N PHE A 59 3.30 21.40 -38.65
CA PHE A 59 3.74 21.07 -37.29
C PHE A 59 4.75 22.09 -36.73
N HIS A 60 5.83 22.40 -37.47
CA HIS A 60 6.82 23.38 -37.01
C HIS A 60 6.26 24.80 -36.90
N SER A 61 5.19 25.12 -37.64
CA SER A 61 4.53 26.43 -37.56
C SER A 61 3.76 26.62 -36.25
N LEU A 62 3.42 25.55 -35.51
CA LEU A 62 2.79 25.63 -34.17
C LEU A 62 3.66 26.37 -33.13
N PHE A 63 4.97 26.40 -33.37
CA PHE A 63 5.96 26.98 -32.45
C PHE A 63 6.65 28.20 -33.05
N TRP A 64 6.00 28.86 -34.03
CA TRP A 64 6.55 30.03 -34.69
C TRP A 64 5.52 31.14 -34.89
N PHE A 65 6.02 32.34 -35.13
CA PHE A 65 5.23 33.54 -35.27
C PHE A 65 4.67 33.76 -36.68
N HIS A 66 3.47 34.34 -36.76
CA HIS A 66 2.77 34.66 -37.99
C HIS A 66 2.05 36.01 -37.90
N GLY A 67 2.48 36.97 -38.74
CA GLY A 67 1.79 38.25 -38.88
C GLY A 67 0.61 38.17 -39.85
N ALA A 68 -0.64 38.13 -39.35
CA ALA A 68 -1.82 38.08 -40.22
C ALA A 68 -2.56 39.41 -40.32
N ASN A 69 -2.42 40.27 -39.31
CA ASN A 69 -3.18 41.51 -39.15
C ASN A 69 -2.37 42.57 -38.38
N SER A 70 -2.93 43.77 -38.26
CA SER A 70 -2.26 44.92 -37.64
C SER A 70 -1.90 44.72 -36.15
N VAL A 71 -2.67 43.90 -35.41
CA VAL A 71 -2.33 43.55 -34.02
C VAL A 71 -1.07 42.69 -33.98
N ASP A 72 -0.98 41.69 -34.87
CA ASP A 72 0.21 40.87 -34.98
C ASP A 72 1.42 41.69 -35.45
N GLU A 73 1.25 42.57 -36.43
CA GLU A 73 2.32 43.44 -36.94
C GLU A 73 2.89 44.32 -35.82
N LEU A 74 2.03 45.00 -35.05
CA LEU A 74 2.45 45.83 -33.93
C LEU A 74 3.21 45.03 -32.85
N ALA A 75 2.73 43.84 -32.52
CA ALA A 75 3.39 42.98 -31.52
C ALA A 75 4.74 42.45 -32.04
N LEU A 76 4.82 42.05 -33.31
CA LEU A 76 6.04 41.56 -33.95
C LEU A 76 7.10 42.66 -34.09
N GLU A 77 6.70 43.90 -34.37
CA GLU A 77 7.60 45.07 -34.30
C GLU A 77 8.17 45.25 -32.88
N GLY A 78 7.32 45.06 -31.86
CA GLY A 78 7.76 45.03 -30.46
C GLY A 78 8.81 43.94 -30.19
N LEU A 79 8.64 42.74 -30.74
CA LEU A 79 9.62 41.66 -30.64
C LEU A 79 10.95 42.03 -31.33
N ALA A 80 10.88 42.58 -32.54
CA ALA A 80 12.06 43.02 -33.29
C ALA A 80 12.81 44.16 -32.57
N ALA A 81 12.09 44.99 -31.81
CA ALA A 81 12.66 46.03 -30.95
C ALA A 81 13.19 45.51 -29.60
N GLY A 82 13.21 44.19 -29.37
CA GLY A 82 13.70 43.59 -28.13
C GLY A 82 12.76 43.76 -26.93
N LYS A 83 11.45 43.90 -27.17
CA LYS A 83 10.44 44.13 -26.11
C LYS A 83 9.42 42.98 -26.01
N PRO A 84 9.85 41.75 -25.65
CA PRO A 84 8.98 40.57 -25.64
C PRO A 84 7.78 40.71 -24.69
N MET A 85 7.96 41.29 -23.50
CA MET A 85 6.84 41.48 -22.56
C MET A 85 5.79 42.47 -23.08
N GLN A 86 6.18 43.46 -23.88
CA GLN A 86 5.22 44.38 -24.48
C GLN A 86 4.40 43.67 -25.57
N ALA A 87 5.05 42.88 -26.42
CA ALA A 87 4.38 42.06 -27.43
C ALA A 87 3.42 41.04 -26.78
N MET A 88 3.86 40.37 -25.71
CA MET A 88 3.03 39.44 -24.94
C MET A 88 1.74 40.12 -24.44
N ASN A 89 1.86 41.31 -23.85
CA ASN A 89 0.72 42.07 -23.35
C ASN A 89 -0.25 42.50 -24.46
N ILE A 90 0.23 42.76 -25.68
CA ILE A 90 -0.64 43.10 -26.82
C ILE A 90 -1.54 41.92 -27.16
N TRP A 91 -0.97 40.72 -27.33
CA TRP A 91 -1.76 39.53 -27.60
C TRP A 91 -2.64 39.14 -26.42
N GLU A 92 -2.13 39.13 -25.17
CA GLU A 92 -2.91 38.77 -23.98
C GLU A 92 -4.17 39.64 -23.85
N ARG A 93 -4.03 40.97 -23.96
CA ARG A 93 -5.18 41.89 -23.93
C ARG A 93 -6.14 41.71 -25.10
N SER A 94 -5.66 41.23 -26.24
CA SER A 94 -6.50 41.01 -27.42
C SER A 94 -7.30 39.72 -27.30
N LEU A 95 -6.73 38.70 -26.66
CA LEU A 95 -7.41 37.44 -26.33
C LEU A 95 -8.52 37.60 -25.28
N SER A 96 -8.48 38.65 -24.44
CA SER A 96 -9.53 38.92 -23.45
C SER A 96 -10.73 39.71 -23.98
N ARG A 97 -10.77 40.04 -25.27
CA ARG A 97 -11.85 40.83 -25.87
C ARG A 97 -13.02 39.93 -26.23
N ASP A 98 -14.24 40.47 -26.10
CA ASP A 98 -15.48 39.82 -26.57
C ASP A 98 -15.64 39.97 -28.10
N VAL A 99 -14.71 39.37 -28.84
CA VAL A 99 -14.67 39.37 -30.31
C VAL A 99 -14.23 38.00 -30.80
N SER A 100 -14.47 37.72 -32.08
CA SER A 100 -13.84 36.55 -32.72
C SER A 100 -12.32 36.68 -32.66
N ILE A 101 -11.67 35.68 -32.06
CA ILE A 101 -10.22 35.65 -31.84
C ILE A 101 -9.56 34.94 -33.04
N PRO A 102 -8.73 35.63 -33.84
CA PRO A 102 -7.95 34.98 -34.90
C PRO A 102 -6.97 33.95 -34.35
N PHE A 103 -6.79 32.83 -35.07
CA PHE A 103 -5.80 31.80 -34.71
C PHE A 103 -4.39 32.39 -34.57
N SER A 104 -4.05 33.42 -35.35
CA SER A 104 -2.72 34.04 -35.35
C SER A 104 -2.38 34.69 -34.01
N TRP A 105 -3.36 35.29 -33.33
CA TRP A 105 -3.16 35.88 -32.00
C TRP A 105 -2.82 34.79 -30.97
N ARG A 106 -3.57 33.68 -30.99
CA ARG A 106 -3.30 32.52 -30.13
C ARG A 106 -1.95 31.89 -30.43
N LEU A 107 -1.62 31.73 -31.72
CA LEU A 107 -0.38 31.10 -32.17
C LEU A 107 0.85 31.89 -31.71
N ASN A 108 0.80 33.20 -31.93
CA ASN A 108 1.89 34.09 -31.55
C ASN A 108 2.05 34.18 -30.04
N TYR A 109 0.95 34.29 -29.32
CA TYR A 109 0.95 34.29 -27.86
C TYR A 109 1.52 32.98 -27.30
N ALA A 110 1.05 31.83 -27.80
CA ALA A 110 1.54 30.52 -27.40
C ALA A 110 3.05 30.36 -27.65
N SER A 111 3.50 30.74 -28.86
CA SER A 111 4.92 30.69 -29.23
C SER A 111 5.80 31.52 -28.30
N LEU A 112 5.35 32.73 -27.93
CA LEU A 112 6.10 33.57 -27.01
C LEU A 112 6.05 33.05 -25.57
N CYS A 113 4.93 32.49 -25.14
CA CYS A 113 4.79 31.83 -23.85
C CYS A 113 5.80 30.67 -23.72
N PHE A 114 5.88 29.79 -24.72
CA PHE A 114 6.87 28.71 -24.73
C PHE A 114 8.30 29.25 -24.72
N ALA A 115 8.62 30.21 -25.59
CA ALA A 115 9.98 30.76 -25.71
C ALA A 115 10.46 31.46 -24.44
N THR A 116 9.56 32.08 -23.69
CA THR A 116 9.90 32.81 -22.46
C THR A 116 9.62 32.00 -21.19
N ALA A 117 9.10 30.78 -21.30
CA ALA A 117 8.98 29.86 -20.18
C ALA A 117 10.31 29.13 -19.88
N THR A 118 11.25 29.11 -20.83
CA THR A 118 12.48 28.31 -20.80
C THR A 118 13.75 29.10 -20.42
N GLY A 119 13.62 30.09 -19.54
CA GLY A 119 14.76 30.87 -19.02
C GLY A 119 15.58 30.12 -17.96
N ASP A 120 16.28 30.87 -17.10
CA ASP A 120 17.11 30.30 -16.00
C ASP A 120 16.33 29.35 -15.08
N SER A 121 15.02 29.61 -14.92
CA SER A 121 14.06 28.74 -14.27
C SER A 121 12.87 28.48 -15.20
N PHE A 122 12.32 27.27 -15.16
CA PHE A 122 11.13 26.92 -15.92
C PHE A 122 9.86 27.57 -15.32
N TYR A 123 9.18 28.42 -16.09
CA TYR A 123 7.96 29.10 -15.66
C TYR A 123 6.71 28.32 -16.09
N LYS A 124 6.24 27.39 -15.24
CA LYS A 124 5.12 26.50 -15.53
C LYS A 124 3.84 27.22 -15.94
N ASP A 125 3.39 28.23 -15.17
CA ASP A 125 2.15 28.97 -15.48
C ASP A 125 2.16 29.60 -16.88
N ARG A 126 3.34 30.05 -17.32
CA ARG A 126 3.51 30.62 -18.66
C ARG A 126 3.47 29.54 -19.72
N PHE A 127 4.11 28.40 -19.48
CA PHE A 127 4.04 27.25 -20.38
C PHE A 127 2.60 26.73 -20.51
N ASP A 128 1.85 26.65 -19.41
CA ASP A 128 0.44 26.25 -19.38
C ASP A 128 -0.44 27.17 -20.23
N LYS A 129 -0.25 28.50 -20.15
CA LYS A 129 -0.92 29.46 -21.05
C LYS A 129 -0.59 29.20 -22.52
N GLY A 130 0.64 28.76 -22.80
CA GLY A 130 1.06 28.35 -24.15
C GLY A 130 0.33 27.09 -24.62
N LEU A 131 0.28 26.06 -23.77
CA LEU A 131 -0.43 24.81 -24.03
C LEU A 131 -1.93 25.07 -24.25
N GLU A 132 -2.55 25.90 -23.43
CA GLU A 132 -3.96 26.25 -23.56
C GLU A 132 -4.26 26.79 -24.96
N ASN A 133 -3.52 27.81 -25.40
CA ASN A 133 -3.72 28.44 -26.70
C ASN A 133 -3.35 27.53 -27.87
N LEU A 134 -2.33 26.68 -27.71
CA LEU A 134 -1.97 25.67 -28.69
C LEU A 134 -3.10 24.65 -28.88
N GLY A 135 -3.69 24.15 -27.79
CA GLY A 135 -4.83 23.25 -27.83
C GLY A 135 -6.03 23.86 -28.55
N TRP A 136 -6.38 25.12 -28.24
CA TRP A 136 -7.45 25.84 -28.93
C TRP A 136 -7.24 25.91 -30.44
N ILE A 137 -6.00 26.10 -30.91
CA ILE A 137 -5.69 26.10 -32.35
C ILE A 137 -5.93 24.71 -32.94
N LEU A 138 -5.46 23.67 -32.26
CA LEU A 138 -5.55 22.29 -32.73
C LEU A 138 -7.00 21.75 -32.73
N ASP A 139 -7.86 22.29 -31.88
CA ASP A 139 -9.25 21.83 -31.71
C ASP A 139 -10.27 22.71 -32.46
N HIS A 140 -10.14 24.04 -32.38
CA HIS A 140 -11.17 24.97 -32.86
C HIS A 140 -10.78 25.79 -34.08
N SER A 141 -9.50 25.86 -34.43
CA SER A 141 -9.02 26.72 -35.53
C SER A 141 -8.00 26.01 -36.43
N PHE A 142 -8.09 24.68 -36.49
CA PHE A 142 -7.14 23.86 -37.22
C PHE A 142 -7.22 24.14 -38.72
N ASP A 143 -8.42 24.31 -39.27
CA ASP A 143 -8.61 24.53 -40.71
C ASP A 143 -8.04 25.88 -41.16
N GLU A 144 -8.28 26.97 -40.43
CA GLU A 144 -7.69 28.28 -40.74
C GLU A 144 -6.17 28.24 -40.61
N PHE A 145 -5.66 27.57 -39.57
CA PHE A 145 -4.24 27.37 -39.35
C PHE A 145 -3.60 26.55 -40.49
N ALA A 146 -4.19 25.40 -40.84
CA ALA A 146 -3.74 24.53 -41.92
C ALA A 146 -3.75 25.27 -43.26
N GLN A 147 -4.82 26.02 -43.55
CA GLN A 147 -4.93 26.81 -44.76
C GLN A 147 -3.82 27.88 -44.85
N ALA A 148 -3.46 28.53 -43.73
CA ALA A 148 -2.44 29.57 -43.70
C ALA A 148 -1.02 29.07 -44.02
N PHE A 149 -0.68 27.82 -43.66
CA PHE A 149 0.67 27.28 -43.80
C PHE A 149 0.83 26.18 -44.86
N ALA A 150 -0.24 25.43 -45.17
CA ALA A 150 -0.26 24.38 -46.18
C ALA A 150 -1.03 24.77 -47.47
N GLY A 151 -1.82 25.85 -47.43
CA GLY A 151 -2.59 26.34 -48.58
C GLY A 151 -3.50 25.26 -49.15
N ARG A 152 -3.45 25.05 -50.47
CA ARG A 152 -4.27 24.01 -51.16
C ARG A 152 -4.03 22.57 -50.66
N ARG A 153 -2.95 22.32 -49.93
CA ARG A 153 -2.64 21.00 -49.39
C ARG A 153 -3.21 20.78 -47.98
N ALA A 154 -3.83 21.80 -47.37
CA ALA A 154 -4.40 21.73 -46.03
C ALA A 154 -5.41 20.58 -45.88
N SER A 155 -6.32 20.41 -46.85
CA SER A 155 -7.36 19.38 -46.82
C SER A 155 -6.84 17.93 -46.89
N ALA A 156 -5.56 17.72 -47.23
CA ALA A 156 -4.95 16.40 -47.28
C ALA A 156 -4.19 16.05 -45.98
N ILE A 157 -4.11 16.97 -45.02
CA ILE A 157 -3.42 16.77 -43.74
C ILE A 157 -4.43 16.21 -42.74
N ASN A 158 -4.04 15.15 -42.05
CA ASN A 158 -4.81 14.60 -40.95
C ASN A 158 -4.57 15.45 -39.67
N PRO A 159 -5.60 16.09 -39.08
CA PRO A 159 -5.44 16.82 -37.82
C PRO A 159 -4.85 15.95 -36.71
N ASP A 160 -5.19 14.65 -36.68
CA ASP A 160 -4.74 13.71 -35.66
C ASP A 160 -3.24 13.51 -35.63
N SER A 161 -2.61 13.46 -36.81
CA SER A 161 -1.16 13.29 -36.85
C SER A 161 -0.43 14.53 -36.31
N ILE A 162 -1.02 15.72 -36.46
CA ILE A 162 -0.44 16.97 -35.97
C ILE A 162 -0.55 17.08 -34.45
N TRP A 163 -1.74 16.91 -33.88
CA TRP A 163 -1.89 17.06 -32.43
C TRP A 163 -1.19 15.93 -31.67
N ARG A 164 -1.17 14.69 -32.18
CA ARG A 164 -0.42 13.58 -31.55
C ARG A 164 1.07 13.88 -31.47
N ARG A 165 1.63 14.36 -32.59
CA ARG A 165 3.04 14.76 -32.65
C ARG A 165 3.33 15.94 -31.72
N ALA A 166 2.41 16.90 -31.58
CA ALA A 166 2.55 17.98 -30.62
C ALA A 166 2.60 17.45 -29.18
N VAL A 167 1.68 16.57 -28.81
CA VAL A 167 1.67 15.91 -27.50
C VAL A 167 2.98 15.16 -27.24
N ASP A 168 3.48 14.38 -28.21
CA ASP A 168 4.73 13.63 -28.06
C ASP A 168 5.95 14.55 -27.85
N GLU A 169 6.06 15.64 -28.59
CA GLU A 169 7.18 16.59 -28.41
C GLU A 169 7.04 17.41 -27.12
N ILE A 170 5.82 17.75 -26.69
CA ILE A 170 5.56 18.37 -25.38
C ILE A 170 6.01 17.43 -24.27
N LEU A 171 5.57 16.17 -24.28
CA LEU A 171 5.95 15.15 -23.31
C LEU A 171 7.47 15.00 -23.25
N LYS A 172 8.11 14.81 -24.40
CA LYS A 172 9.56 14.67 -24.50
C LYS A 172 10.29 15.88 -23.94
N PHE A 173 9.82 17.09 -24.27
CA PHE A 173 10.40 18.32 -23.77
C PHE A 173 10.26 18.42 -22.26
N THR A 174 9.05 18.23 -21.72
CA THR A 174 8.81 18.37 -20.27
C THR A 174 9.53 17.33 -19.43
N SER A 175 9.69 16.10 -19.95
CA SER A 175 10.45 15.05 -19.28
C SER A 175 11.96 15.33 -19.24
N SER A 176 12.46 16.19 -20.13
CA SER A 176 13.86 16.62 -20.12
C SER A 176 14.17 17.77 -19.16
N LEU A 177 13.12 18.41 -18.60
CA LEU A 177 13.29 19.53 -17.68
C LEU A 177 13.69 19.06 -16.28
N SER A 178 14.65 19.77 -15.70
CA SER A 178 14.98 19.59 -14.28
C SER A 178 13.79 19.96 -13.40
N GLY A 179 13.58 19.21 -12.32
CA GLY A 179 12.51 19.44 -11.34
C GLY A 179 11.14 18.88 -11.72
N ALA A 180 10.99 18.20 -12.86
CA ALA A 180 9.78 17.49 -13.28
C ALA A 180 8.47 18.30 -13.05
N PRO A 181 8.28 19.45 -13.73
CA PRO A 181 7.20 20.41 -13.44
C PRO A 181 5.78 19.85 -13.64
N TYR A 182 5.64 18.71 -14.32
CA TYR A 182 4.37 17.99 -14.52
C TYR A 182 4.39 16.60 -13.86
N GLY A 183 5.28 16.38 -12.89
CA GLY A 183 5.55 15.09 -12.26
C GLY A 183 6.47 14.20 -13.10
N HIS A 184 7.09 13.21 -12.45
CA HIS A 184 8.07 12.30 -13.08
C HIS A 184 7.54 11.53 -14.29
N HIS A 185 6.22 11.34 -14.37
CA HIS A 185 5.54 10.66 -15.48
C HIS A 185 4.74 11.60 -16.38
N GLY A 186 4.83 12.92 -16.18
CA GLY A 186 4.11 13.90 -17.00
C GLY A 186 2.59 13.93 -16.80
N LEU A 187 2.05 13.30 -15.76
CA LEU A 187 0.60 13.26 -15.47
C LEU A 187 -0.03 14.64 -15.31
N GLY A 188 0.73 15.64 -14.86
CA GLY A 188 0.27 17.02 -14.77
C GLY A 188 -0.15 17.60 -16.12
N LEU A 189 0.34 17.06 -17.24
CA LEU A 189 -0.06 17.48 -18.58
C LEU A 189 -1.52 17.14 -18.91
N LEU A 190 -2.12 16.13 -18.26
CA LEU A 190 -3.55 15.82 -18.44
C LEU A 190 -4.42 17.04 -18.07
N GLY A 191 -4.00 17.80 -17.05
CA GLY A 191 -4.64 19.06 -16.68
C GLY A 191 -4.29 20.21 -17.61
N ALA A 192 -3.03 20.30 -18.05
CA ALA A 192 -2.53 21.41 -18.85
C ALA A 192 -3.01 21.37 -20.31
N CYS A 193 -3.30 20.18 -20.85
CA CYS A 193 -3.74 19.96 -22.23
C CYS A 193 -5.27 19.87 -22.37
N ARG A 194 -6.06 20.39 -21.42
CA ARG A 194 -7.53 20.31 -21.46
C ARG A 194 -8.19 21.01 -22.65
N SER A 195 -7.50 21.96 -23.30
CA SER A 195 -7.99 22.67 -24.48
C SER A 195 -7.66 21.96 -25.80
N PHE A 196 -6.93 20.85 -25.76
CA PHE A 196 -6.66 20.03 -26.94
C PHE A 196 -7.91 19.25 -27.36
N PRO A 197 -7.92 18.67 -28.58
CA PRO A 197 -8.99 17.77 -29.00
C PRO A 197 -9.26 16.68 -27.98
N SER A 198 -10.51 16.23 -27.89
CA SER A 198 -10.96 15.29 -26.85
C SER A 198 -10.16 13.99 -26.82
N GLU A 199 -9.73 13.52 -28.00
CA GLU A 199 -8.94 12.32 -28.24
C GLU A 199 -7.49 12.46 -27.75
N ALA A 200 -7.01 13.70 -27.57
CA ALA A 200 -5.68 13.97 -27.05
C ALA A 200 -5.55 13.60 -25.58
N ALA A 201 -6.64 13.72 -24.80
CA ALA A 201 -6.65 13.31 -23.41
C ALA A 201 -6.39 11.80 -23.27
N ASP A 202 -7.08 10.97 -24.05
CA ASP A 202 -6.90 9.52 -24.06
C ASP A 202 -5.51 9.12 -24.56
N TYR A 203 -5.01 9.77 -25.62
CA TYR A 203 -3.66 9.53 -26.11
C TYR A 203 -2.60 9.89 -25.06
N LEU A 204 -2.71 11.06 -24.43
CA LEU A 204 -1.80 11.49 -23.38
C LEU A 204 -1.86 10.55 -22.17
N LYS A 205 -3.05 10.09 -21.76
CA LYS A 205 -3.24 9.09 -20.71
C LYS A 205 -2.53 7.78 -21.06
N SER A 206 -2.64 7.34 -22.32
CA SER A 206 -1.94 6.13 -22.80
C SER A 206 -0.42 6.23 -22.72
N LYS A 207 0.14 7.43 -22.85
CA LYS A 207 1.59 7.69 -22.78
C LYS A 207 2.11 7.94 -21.38
N THR A 208 1.24 8.25 -20.42
CA THR A 208 1.61 8.70 -19.08
C THR A 208 1.10 7.77 -18.00
N ALA A 209 -0.22 7.62 -17.87
CA ALA A 209 -0.84 6.81 -16.82
C ALA A 209 -0.72 5.31 -17.09
N ASN A 210 -0.92 4.85 -18.32
CA ASN A 210 -0.95 3.40 -18.61
C ASN A 210 0.33 2.65 -18.22
N PRO A 211 1.55 3.15 -18.49
CA PRO A 211 2.77 2.49 -18.03
C PRO A 211 2.85 2.32 -16.50
N ILE A 212 2.30 3.28 -15.75
CA ILE A 212 2.25 3.21 -14.28
C ILE A 212 1.20 2.18 -13.84
N ILE A 213 0.03 2.18 -14.48
CA ILE A 213 -1.05 1.22 -14.24
C ILE A 213 -0.54 -0.21 -14.48
N GLU A 214 0.11 -0.46 -15.62
CA GLU A 214 0.70 -1.76 -15.97
C GLU A 214 1.72 -2.21 -14.91
N ARG A 215 2.62 -1.32 -14.48
CA ARG A 215 3.59 -1.62 -13.41
C ARG A 215 2.91 -2.01 -12.09
N ILE A 216 1.83 -1.33 -11.71
CA ILE A 216 1.07 -1.64 -10.49
C ILE A 216 0.34 -2.97 -10.64
N GLU A 217 -0.30 -3.24 -11.78
CA GLU A 217 -0.98 -4.51 -12.04
C GLU A 217 -0.01 -5.69 -12.01
N GLU A 218 1.18 -5.54 -12.57
CA GLU A 218 2.23 -6.55 -12.47
C GLU A 218 2.70 -6.77 -11.03
N ALA A 219 2.80 -5.70 -10.23
CA ALA A 219 3.17 -5.81 -8.81
C ALA A 219 2.10 -6.55 -8.00
N ILE A 220 0.81 -6.26 -8.26
CA ILE A 220 -0.32 -6.98 -7.65
C ILE A 220 -0.24 -8.46 -8.00
N HIS A 221 -0.07 -8.82 -9.27
CA HIS A 221 0.03 -10.22 -9.68
C HIS A 221 1.23 -10.95 -9.06
N ARG A 222 2.38 -10.27 -8.91
CA ARG A 222 3.53 -10.85 -8.21
C ARG A 222 3.23 -11.09 -6.73
N CYS A 223 2.58 -10.14 -6.07
CA CYS A 223 2.16 -10.25 -4.67
C CYS A 223 1.18 -11.41 -4.47
N GLU A 224 0.10 -11.46 -5.27
CA GLU A 224 -0.89 -12.54 -5.28
C GLU A 224 -0.19 -13.92 -5.38
N HIS A 225 0.70 -14.05 -6.37
CA HIS A 225 1.42 -15.30 -6.60
C HIS A 225 2.29 -15.71 -5.41
N GLN A 226 3.04 -14.78 -4.81
CA GLN A 226 3.90 -15.06 -3.66
C GLN A 226 3.07 -15.38 -2.41
N ARG A 227 2.00 -14.62 -2.15
CA ARG A 227 1.08 -14.83 -1.03
C ARG A 227 0.47 -16.23 -1.06
N GLU A 228 0.11 -16.73 -2.24
CA GLU A 228 -0.51 -18.06 -2.40
C GLU A 228 0.50 -19.21 -2.40
N ASN A 229 1.62 -19.07 -3.11
CA ASN A 229 2.52 -20.20 -3.40
C ASN A 229 3.77 -20.25 -2.53
N SER A 230 4.20 -19.12 -1.96
CA SER A 230 5.41 -19.03 -1.13
C SER A 230 5.27 -17.96 -0.03
N PRO A 231 4.20 -18.03 0.80
CA PRO A 231 3.98 -17.06 1.86
C PRO A 231 5.12 -17.10 2.87
N SER A 232 5.59 -15.92 3.28
CA SER A 232 6.61 -15.76 4.30
C SER A 232 6.34 -14.51 5.13
N LEU A 233 6.82 -14.52 6.38
CA LEU A 233 6.74 -13.35 7.25
C LEU A 233 7.61 -12.20 6.74
N GLU A 234 8.79 -12.52 6.18
CA GLU A 234 9.70 -11.53 5.60
C GLU A 234 9.04 -10.78 4.44
N GLY A 235 8.38 -11.50 3.52
CA GLY A 235 7.66 -10.87 2.42
C GLY A 235 6.40 -10.11 2.84
N LEU A 236 5.85 -10.33 4.04
CA LEU A 236 4.75 -9.48 4.53
C LEU A 236 5.23 -8.08 4.95
N ASN A 237 6.50 -7.93 5.34
CA ASN A 237 7.03 -6.63 5.80
C ASN A 237 7.04 -5.57 4.69
N ASP A 238 7.23 -5.96 3.44
CA ASP A 238 7.18 -5.08 2.26
C ASP A 238 5.93 -5.33 1.39
N CYS A 239 4.98 -6.12 1.90
CA CYS A 239 3.78 -6.56 1.20
C CYS A 239 4.13 -7.19 -0.17
N PHE A 240 5.16 -8.04 -0.20
CA PHE A 240 5.68 -8.74 -1.37
C PHE A 240 6.01 -7.78 -2.53
N GLY A 241 6.59 -6.63 -2.17
CA GLY A 241 6.98 -5.56 -3.10
C GLY A 241 5.84 -4.61 -3.51
N LEU A 242 4.63 -4.73 -2.96
CA LEU A 242 3.57 -3.75 -3.22
C LEU A 242 3.88 -2.37 -2.63
N ALA A 243 4.70 -2.30 -1.57
CA ALA A 243 5.11 -1.03 -0.99
C ALA A 243 5.80 -0.11 -2.03
N ASP A 244 6.57 -0.68 -2.97
CA ASP A 244 7.34 0.05 -3.98
C ASP A 244 6.49 0.78 -5.03
N VAL A 245 5.20 0.45 -5.13
CA VAL A 245 4.28 1.02 -6.13
C VAL A 245 3.17 1.87 -5.49
N LEU A 246 3.19 2.06 -4.17
CA LEU A 246 2.19 2.89 -3.48
C LEU A 246 2.31 4.37 -3.86
N ASP A 247 3.52 4.90 -3.96
CA ASP A 247 3.75 6.30 -4.35
C ASP A 247 3.26 6.56 -5.79
N ASP A 248 3.50 5.61 -6.69
CA ASP A 248 2.98 5.62 -8.06
C ASP A 248 1.44 5.64 -8.07
N PHE A 249 0.81 4.80 -7.25
CA PHE A 249 -0.64 4.74 -7.12
C PHE A 249 -1.22 6.06 -6.61
N PHE A 250 -0.65 6.66 -5.56
CA PHE A 250 -1.11 7.95 -5.06
C PHE A 250 -0.85 9.09 -6.05
N THR A 251 0.21 9.00 -6.84
CA THR A 251 0.47 9.93 -7.94
C THR A 251 -0.60 9.84 -9.03
N LEU A 252 -1.04 8.62 -9.40
CA LEU A 252 -2.18 8.42 -10.29
C LEU A 252 -3.47 9.00 -9.69
N LYS A 253 -3.76 8.71 -8.42
CA LYS A 253 -4.95 9.21 -7.71
C LYS A 253 -5.06 10.74 -7.74
N ALA A 254 -3.94 11.44 -7.63
CA ALA A 254 -3.93 12.91 -7.64
C ALA A 254 -4.30 13.54 -9.01
N HIS A 255 -4.16 12.79 -10.10
CA HIS A 255 -4.32 13.30 -11.47
C HIS A 255 -5.50 12.68 -12.21
N LEU A 256 -5.89 11.44 -11.86
CA LEU A 256 -7.04 10.76 -12.44
C LEU A 256 -8.29 11.02 -11.60
N SER A 257 -9.45 11.06 -12.28
CA SER A 257 -10.74 11.20 -11.60
C SER A 257 -11.05 9.94 -10.79
N GLU A 258 -11.63 10.09 -9.60
CA GLU A 258 -12.15 8.94 -8.83
C GLU A 258 -13.28 8.21 -9.57
N ASN A 259 -13.90 8.82 -10.59
CA ASN A 259 -14.89 8.16 -11.44
C ASN A 259 -14.26 7.39 -12.62
N ASP A 260 -12.93 7.43 -12.78
CA ASP A 260 -12.25 6.68 -13.83
C ASP A 260 -12.35 5.18 -13.54
N LEU A 261 -13.06 4.45 -14.40
CA LEU A 261 -13.33 3.03 -14.18
C LEU A 261 -12.05 2.20 -14.07
N HIS A 262 -11.02 2.51 -14.87
CA HIS A 262 -9.75 1.76 -14.83
C HIS A 262 -9.02 2.04 -13.53
N PHE A 263 -9.00 3.29 -13.07
CA PHE A 263 -8.42 3.64 -11.78
C PHE A 263 -9.17 2.99 -10.62
N GLN A 264 -10.50 2.97 -10.64
CA GLN A 264 -11.33 2.32 -9.60
C GLN A 264 -11.10 0.81 -9.56
N THR A 265 -10.99 0.16 -10.72
CA THR A 265 -10.63 -1.26 -10.80
C THR A 265 -9.25 -1.51 -10.21
N LEU A 266 -8.25 -0.69 -10.55
CA LEU A 266 -6.90 -0.80 -10.01
C LEU A 266 -6.87 -0.59 -8.48
N ALA A 267 -7.58 0.42 -7.99
CA ALA A 267 -7.70 0.73 -6.57
C ALA A 267 -8.32 -0.43 -5.78
N ASN A 268 -9.38 -1.04 -6.31
CA ASN A 268 -10.01 -2.20 -5.69
C ASN A 268 -9.09 -3.43 -5.69
N LYS A 269 -8.40 -3.72 -6.81
CA LYS A 269 -7.44 -4.82 -6.89
C LYS A 269 -6.30 -4.65 -5.87
N LEU A 270 -5.71 -3.46 -5.82
CA LEU A 270 -4.61 -3.15 -4.90
C LEU A 270 -5.07 -3.26 -3.44
N ALA A 271 -6.21 -2.67 -3.10
CA ALA A 271 -6.75 -2.70 -1.76
C ALA A 271 -7.10 -4.13 -1.30
N ASP A 272 -7.67 -4.96 -2.19
CA ASP A 272 -8.01 -6.34 -1.87
C ASP A 272 -6.76 -7.19 -1.65
N GLU A 273 -5.70 -7.00 -2.43
CA GLU A 273 -4.47 -7.78 -2.26
C GLU A 273 -3.72 -7.40 -0.97
N ILE A 274 -3.65 -6.10 -0.64
CA ILE A 274 -3.08 -5.64 0.65
C ILE A 274 -3.91 -6.19 1.82
N ASN A 275 -5.25 -6.19 1.71
CA ASN A 275 -6.13 -6.82 2.68
C ASN A 275 -5.89 -8.34 2.78
N GLY A 276 -5.66 -9.03 1.66
CA GLY A 276 -5.25 -10.43 1.63
C GLY A 276 -3.95 -10.68 2.39
N CYS A 277 -2.98 -9.79 2.29
CA CYS A 277 -1.74 -9.85 3.05
C CYS A 277 -1.97 -9.63 4.56
N ALA A 278 -2.84 -8.69 4.95
CA ALA A 278 -3.21 -8.47 6.35
C ALA A 278 -3.87 -9.72 6.97
N VAL A 279 -4.80 -10.34 6.23
CA VAL A 279 -5.45 -11.59 6.63
C VAL A 279 -4.45 -12.74 6.76
N LEU A 280 -3.49 -12.84 5.84
CA LEU A 280 -2.42 -13.84 5.92
C LEU A 280 -1.56 -13.65 7.17
N ALA A 281 -1.15 -12.41 7.46
CA ALA A 281 -0.35 -12.06 8.64
C ALA A 281 -1.05 -12.50 9.92
N LEU A 282 -2.36 -12.20 10.04
CA LEU A 282 -3.16 -12.57 11.20
C LEU A 282 -3.37 -14.09 11.31
N ASN A 283 -3.88 -14.73 10.26
CA ASN A 283 -4.38 -16.10 10.36
C ASN A 283 -3.29 -17.17 10.30
N LYS A 284 -2.17 -16.90 9.62
CA LYS A 284 -1.10 -17.90 9.43
C LYS A 284 0.09 -17.66 10.36
N TYR A 285 0.42 -16.40 10.61
CA TYR A 285 1.61 -16.03 11.38
C TYR A 285 1.28 -15.49 12.77
N GLU A 286 0.01 -15.21 13.07
CA GLU A 286 -0.42 -14.61 14.34
C GLU A 286 0.23 -13.25 14.62
N GLU A 287 0.65 -12.55 13.56
CA GLU A 287 1.40 -11.29 13.62
C GLU A 287 0.46 -10.08 13.52
N ILE A 288 -0.20 -9.78 14.64
CA ILE A 288 -1.22 -8.73 14.71
C ILE A 288 -0.70 -7.33 14.37
N ASP A 289 0.56 -7.01 14.67
CA ASP A 289 1.13 -5.68 14.41
C ASP A 289 1.35 -5.46 12.91
N ILE A 290 1.78 -6.51 12.19
CA ILE A 290 1.92 -6.48 10.73
C ILE A 290 0.54 -6.44 10.07
N ALA A 291 -0.40 -7.27 10.56
CA ALA A 291 -1.78 -7.24 10.08
C ALA A 291 -2.41 -5.84 10.22
N ALA A 292 -2.20 -5.18 11.37
CA ALA A 292 -2.66 -3.81 11.63
C ALA A 292 -2.04 -2.80 10.66
N GLY A 293 -0.71 -2.85 10.45
CA GLY A 293 -0.04 -1.97 9.49
C GLY A 293 -0.58 -2.12 8.06
N LEU A 294 -0.80 -3.35 7.62
CA LEU A 294 -1.30 -3.66 6.27
C LEU A 294 -2.78 -3.26 6.10
N ILE A 295 -3.64 -3.57 7.07
CA ILE A 295 -5.06 -3.22 6.97
C ILE A 295 -5.28 -1.70 6.99
N ASP A 296 -4.46 -0.95 7.74
CA ASP A 296 -4.45 0.51 7.70
C ASP A 296 -4.04 1.05 6.32
N VAL A 297 -3.09 0.38 5.64
CA VAL A 297 -2.74 0.73 4.26
C VAL A 297 -3.93 0.49 3.34
N ALA A 298 -4.58 -0.68 3.42
CA ALA A 298 -5.74 -1.01 2.60
C ALA A 298 -6.91 -0.04 2.83
N ALA A 299 -7.17 0.36 4.08
CA ALA A 299 -8.24 1.29 4.45
C ALA A 299 -8.07 2.71 3.88
N ARG A 300 -6.82 3.13 3.60
CA ARG A 300 -6.54 4.43 2.96
C ARG A 300 -6.77 4.43 1.45
N MET A 301 -6.90 3.25 0.84
CA MET A 301 -7.16 3.13 -0.60
C MET A 301 -8.60 3.55 -0.90
N PRO A 302 -8.86 4.23 -2.04
CA PRO A 302 -10.20 4.62 -2.46
C PRO A 302 -10.99 3.41 -3.01
N SER A 303 -11.10 2.35 -2.21
CA SER A 303 -11.84 1.14 -2.55
C SER A 303 -13.36 1.33 -2.39
N SER A 304 -14.14 0.51 -3.08
CA SER A 304 -15.60 0.61 -3.12
C SER A 304 -16.28 -0.77 -3.15
N GLY A 305 -17.60 -0.80 -2.93
CA GLY A 305 -18.41 -2.01 -3.01
C GLY A 305 -18.05 -3.05 -1.94
N GLN A 306 -17.91 -4.31 -2.35
CA GLN A 306 -17.63 -5.43 -1.45
C GLN A 306 -16.21 -5.39 -0.85
N ILE A 307 -15.24 -4.86 -1.59
CA ILE A 307 -13.85 -4.78 -1.12
C ILE A 307 -13.75 -3.88 0.09
N LYS A 308 -14.36 -2.69 0.02
CA LYS A 308 -14.40 -1.77 1.16
C LYS A 308 -15.01 -2.41 2.41
N LYS A 309 -16.14 -3.12 2.27
CA LYS A 309 -16.78 -3.81 3.40
C LYS A 309 -15.89 -4.88 4.03
N ARG A 310 -15.21 -5.69 3.20
CA ARG A 310 -14.26 -6.71 3.69
C ARG A 310 -13.09 -6.08 4.45
N ILE A 311 -12.59 -4.94 3.99
CA ILE A 311 -11.53 -4.19 4.68
C ILE A 311 -12.04 -3.69 6.03
N GLU A 312 -13.23 -3.08 6.08
CA GLU A 312 -13.84 -2.60 7.32
C GLU A 312 -14.08 -3.73 8.34
N GLU A 313 -14.60 -4.88 7.90
CA GLU A 313 -14.81 -6.07 8.73
C GLU A 313 -13.49 -6.62 9.29
N ASN A 314 -12.48 -6.77 8.43
CA ASN A 314 -11.15 -7.25 8.86
C ASN A 314 -10.45 -6.25 9.78
N GLN A 315 -10.63 -4.94 9.56
CA GLN A 315 -10.09 -3.90 10.41
C GLN A 315 -10.69 -3.98 11.82
N GLU A 316 -12.00 -4.22 11.95
CA GLU A 316 -12.64 -4.42 13.25
C GLU A 316 -12.09 -5.65 13.98
N ILE A 317 -11.87 -6.76 13.26
CA ILE A 317 -11.29 -7.99 13.83
C ILE A 317 -9.86 -7.73 14.33
N ILE A 318 -9.04 -7.08 13.51
CA ILE A 318 -7.65 -6.77 13.84
C ILE A 318 -7.57 -5.79 15.02
N GLU A 319 -8.43 -4.78 15.08
CA GLU A 319 -8.42 -3.83 16.20
C GLU A 319 -8.80 -4.51 17.52
N LYS A 320 -9.82 -5.38 17.52
CA LYS A 320 -10.15 -6.20 18.70
C LYS A 320 -8.99 -7.11 19.13
N GLY A 321 -8.29 -7.70 18.17
CA GLY A 321 -7.10 -8.53 18.43
C GLY A 321 -5.96 -7.73 19.05
N LYS A 322 -5.74 -6.50 18.57
CA LYS A 322 -4.74 -5.57 19.10
C LYS A 322 -5.07 -5.10 20.52
N GLU A 323 -6.33 -4.76 20.77
CA GLU A 323 -6.82 -4.45 22.12
C GLU A 323 -6.65 -5.63 23.07
N ALA A 324 -6.94 -6.86 22.61
CA ALA A 324 -6.69 -8.07 23.39
C ALA A 324 -5.20 -8.23 23.72
N LYS A 325 -4.30 -8.12 22.73
CA LYS A 325 -2.84 -8.21 22.95
C LYS A 325 -2.35 -7.18 23.96
N GLU A 326 -2.79 -5.92 23.86
CA GLU A 326 -2.38 -4.88 24.81
C GLU A 326 -2.96 -5.11 26.21
N ARG A 327 -4.17 -5.67 26.35
CA ARG A 327 -4.70 -6.09 27.66
C ARG A 327 -3.89 -7.22 28.30
N HIS A 328 -3.33 -8.14 27.50
CA HIS A 328 -2.54 -9.28 27.99
C HIS A 328 -1.10 -8.91 28.35
N LYS A 329 -0.55 -7.86 27.74
CA LYS A 329 0.84 -7.40 27.92
C LYS A 329 1.31 -7.23 29.38
N PRO A 330 0.51 -6.66 30.32
CA PRO A 330 0.94 -6.49 31.71
C PRO A 330 1.17 -7.81 32.45
N VAL A 331 0.58 -8.92 31.96
CA VAL A 331 0.61 -10.24 32.59
C VAL A 331 1.31 -11.29 31.73
N ALA A 332 1.94 -10.88 30.63
CA ALA A 332 2.66 -11.79 29.72
C ALA A 332 3.70 -12.65 30.44
N SER A 333 4.49 -12.05 31.36
CA SER A 333 5.48 -12.80 32.15
C SER A 333 4.83 -13.85 33.07
N SER A 334 3.62 -13.60 33.56
CA SER A 334 2.88 -14.55 34.39
C SER A 334 2.36 -15.73 33.56
N PHE A 335 1.88 -15.47 32.34
CA PHE A 335 1.55 -16.53 31.37
C PHE A 335 2.78 -17.40 31.06
N GLU A 336 3.88 -16.78 30.64
CA GLU A 336 5.13 -17.47 30.30
C GLU A 336 5.62 -18.36 31.44
N PHE A 337 5.62 -17.83 32.68
CA PHE A 337 6.05 -18.56 33.86
C PHE A 337 5.22 -19.83 34.12
N ILE A 338 3.90 -19.76 33.95
CA ILE A 338 3.03 -20.92 34.16
C ILE A 338 3.21 -21.92 33.02
N ILE A 339 3.23 -21.46 31.76
CA ILE A 339 3.39 -22.30 30.57
C ILE A 339 4.71 -23.07 30.60
N GLU A 340 5.82 -22.42 30.96
CA GLU A 340 7.13 -23.08 31.06
C GLU A 340 7.10 -24.24 32.06
N ARG A 341 6.36 -24.09 33.16
CA ARG A 341 6.23 -25.12 34.20
C ARG A 341 5.21 -26.19 33.85
N LEU A 342 4.14 -25.86 33.12
CA LEU A 342 3.22 -26.84 32.55
C LEU A 342 3.94 -27.82 31.62
N GLY A 343 5.03 -27.39 30.96
CA GLY A 343 5.88 -28.24 30.13
C GLY A 343 6.78 -29.24 30.89
N LYS A 344 6.87 -29.17 32.23
CA LYS A 344 7.74 -30.03 33.05
C LYS A 344 6.92 -31.06 33.83
N ASP A 345 7.38 -32.31 33.90
CA ASP A 345 6.73 -33.34 34.72
C ASP A 345 7.09 -33.18 36.21
N PHE A 346 6.20 -33.65 37.09
CA PHE A 346 6.44 -33.63 38.53
C PHE A 346 7.18 -34.90 38.96
N ALA A 347 8.30 -34.76 39.67
CA ALA A 347 9.02 -35.89 40.25
C ALA A 347 8.46 -36.29 41.63
N SER A 348 7.76 -35.39 42.32
CA SER A 348 7.18 -35.65 43.65
C SER A 348 5.91 -34.86 43.94
N LEU A 349 5.15 -35.28 44.95
CA LEU A 349 4.01 -34.53 45.48
C LEU A 349 4.40 -33.14 45.98
N GLN A 350 5.61 -32.98 46.53
CA GLN A 350 6.12 -31.69 46.98
C GLN A 350 6.35 -30.72 45.82
N GLU A 351 6.83 -31.23 44.67
CA GLU A 351 6.97 -30.43 43.45
C GLU A 351 5.61 -30.03 42.87
N ALA A 352 4.65 -30.96 42.83
CA ALA A 352 3.28 -30.67 42.40
C ALA A 352 2.64 -29.60 43.30
N GLU A 353 2.79 -29.71 44.62
CA GLU A 353 2.29 -28.71 45.56
C GLU A 353 2.95 -27.34 45.38
N SER A 354 4.28 -27.32 45.20
CA SER A 354 5.05 -26.09 44.97
C SER A 354 4.63 -25.41 43.67
N PHE A 355 4.37 -26.20 42.62
CA PHE A 355 3.83 -25.72 41.35
C PHE A 355 2.45 -25.10 41.54
N VAL A 356 1.51 -25.79 42.21
CA VAL A 356 0.16 -25.26 42.48
C VAL A 356 0.20 -23.95 43.23
N ASN A 357 1.01 -23.85 44.31
CA ASN A 357 1.11 -22.63 45.09
C ASN A 357 1.66 -21.46 44.24
N ALA A 358 2.68 -21.73 43.41
CA ALA A 358 3.26 -20.70 42.54
C ALA A 358 2.29 -20.29 41.42
N ALA A 359 1.61 -21.27 40.80
CA ALA A 359 0.62 -21.02 39.77
C ALA A 359 -0.58 -20.24 40.32
N SER A 360 -1.03 -20.52 41.55
CA SER A 360 -2.10 -19.76 42.22
C SER A 360 -1.78 -18.26 42.31
N ASN A 361 -0.54 -17.93 42.68
CA ASN A 361 -0.09 -16.54 42.79
C ASN A 361 -0.07 -15.84 41.43
N GLU A 362 0.45 -16.49 40.39
CA GLU A 362 0.50 -15.91 39.04
C GLU A 362 -0.88 -15.82 38.38
N LEU A 363 -1.72 -16.85 38.52
CA LEU A 363 -3.11 -16.86 38.05
C LEU A 363 -3.92 -15.76 38.71
N SER A 364 -3.68 -15.46 39.99
CA SER A 364 -4.34 -14.34 40.68
C SER A 364 -4.00 -12.99 40.06
N LYS A 365 -2.75 -12.78 39.61
CA LYS A 365 -2.35 -11.56 38.89
C LYS A 365 -3.03 -11.47 37.53
N ILE A 366 -3.07 -12.59 36.79
CA ILE A 366 -3.74 -12.68 35.49
C ILE A 366 -5.23 -12.34 35.64
N MET A 367 -5.92 -12.99 36.58
CA MET A 367 -7.33 -12.74 36.88
C MET A 367 -7.62 -11.28 37.26
N GLN A 368 -6.74 -10.64 38.03
CA GLN A 368 -6.92 -9.24 38.44
C GLN A 368 -6.86 -8.27 37.25
N VAL A 369 -6.07 -8.59 36.22
CA VAL A 369 -5.89 -7.73 35.04
C VAL A 369 -6.90 -8.04 33.94
N LEU A 370 -7.13 -9.32 33.64
CA LEU A 370 -7.99 -9.75 32.54
C LEU A 370 -9.45 -9.96 32.96
N GLY A 371 -9.68 -10.23 34.24
CA GLY A 371 -10.98 -10.63 34.76
C GLY A 371 -11.12 -12.14 34.89
N ARG A 372 -12.12 -12.56 35.67
CA ARG A 372 -12.39 -13.98 35.98
C ARG A 372 -12.99 -14.76 34.80
N ASP A 373 -13.68 -14.06 33.90
CA ASP A 373 -14.38 -14.65 32.76
C ASP A 373 -13.51 -14.63 31.48
N ASP A 374 -12.26 -14.19 31.56
CA ASP A 374 -11.33 -14.21 30.43
C ASP A 374 -10.99 -15.64 30.01
N GLU A 375 -11.13 -15.93 28.72
CA GLU A 375 -10.97 -17.28 28.16
C GLU A 375 -9.54 -17.81 28.36
N HIS A 376 -8.51 -16.98 28.10
CA HIS A 376 -7.12 -17.38 28.25
C HIS A 376 -6.75 -17.62 29.71
N TYR A 377 -7.30 -16.82 30.63
CA TYR A 377 -7.17 -17.06 32.07
C TYR A 377 -7.76 -18.42 32.48
N ILE A 378 -9.02 -18.69 32.09
CA ILE A 378 -9.73 -19.93 32.44
C ILE A 378 -9.02 -21.15 31.83
N ASP A 379 -8.54 -21.06 30.61
CA ASP A 379 -7.81 -22.14 29.94
C ASP A 379 -6.49 -22.44 30.63
N LEU A 380 -5.70 -21.41 30.97
CA LEU A 380 -4.45 -21.59 31.68
C LEU A 380 -4.66 -22.18 33.08
N SER A 381 -5.66 -21.68 33.81
CA SER A 381 -6.02 -22.21 35.12
C SER A 381 -6.49 -23.67 35.03
N SER A 382 -7.33 -23.99 34.03
CA SER A 382 -7.76 -25.36 33.74
C SER A 382 -6.59 -26.28 33.40
N ALA A 383 -5.59 -25.81 32.66
CA ALA A 383 -4.39 -26.59 32.35
C ALA A 383 -3.57 -26.91 33.61
N VAL A 384 -3.40 -25.93 34.52
CA VAL A 384 -2.73 -26.12 35.82
C VAL A 384 -3.45 -27.17 36.65
N VAL A 385 -4.78 -27.06 36.76
CA VAL A 385 -5.61 -28.01 37.52
C VAL A 385 -5.56 -29.38 36.89
N GLY A 386 -5.76 -29.48 35.57
CA GLY A 386 -5.82 -30.74 34.84
C GLY A 386 -4.51 -31.52 34.91
N LYS A 387 -3.36 -30.86 34.70
CA LYS A 387 -2.03 -31.48 34.83
C LYS A 387 -1.81 -32.01 36.25
N THR A 388 -2.12 -31.17 37.25
CA THR A 388 -1.91 -31.55 38.65
C THR A 388 -2.81 -32.70 39.06
N LEU A 389 -4.10 -32.65 38.71
CA LEU A 389 -5.06 -33.70 39.01
C LEU A 389 -4.62 -35.05 38.41
N ASN A 390 -4.23 -35.07 37.13
CA ASN A 390 -3.75 -36.29 36.48
C ASN A 390 -2.55 -36.90 37.22
N TYR A 391 -1.56 -36.08 37.58
CA TYR A 391 -0.40 -36.54 38.35
C TYR A 391 -0.78 -37.11 39.74
N LEU A 392 -1.72 -36.46 40.44
CA LEU A 392 -2.19 -36.92 41.74
C LEU A 392 -2.91 -38.27 41.63
N ILE A 393 -3.76 -38.45 40.62
CA ILE A 393 -4.44 -39.72 40.34
C ILE A 393 -3.41 -40.82 40.09
N ASP A 394 -2.45 -40.57 39.18
CA ASP A 394 -1.41 -41.56 38.84
C ASP A 394 -0.55 -41.93 40.05
N THR A 395 -0.22 -40.95 40.89
CA THR A 395 0.59 -41.16 42.09
C THR A 395 -0.17 -41.93 43.15
N VAL A 396 -1.43 -41.58 43.42
CA VAL A 396 -2.27 -42.31 44.38
C VAL A 396 -2.49 -43.75 43.91
N ASN A 397 -2.83 -43.97 42.64
CA ASN A 397 -3.03 -45.32 42.09
C ASN A 397 -1.77 -46.18 42.22
N ARG A 398 -0.60 -45.64 41.84
CA ARG A 398 0.69 -46.34 41.93
C ARG A 398 1.05 -46.70 43.38
N GLU A 399 0.93 -45.74 44.30
CA GLU A 399 1.26 -46.01 45.71
C GLU A 399 0.23 -46.90 46.39
N GLN A 400 -1.04 -46.89 45.95
CA GLN A 400 -2.03 -47.88 46.39
C GLN A 400 -1.63 -49.29 45.99
N GLU A 401 -1.30 -49.53 44.71
CA GLU A 401 -0.82 -50.83 44.22
C GLU A 401 0.42 -51.31 44.99
N ARG A 402 1.40 -50.41 45.18
CA ARG A 402 2.61 -50.70 45.95
C ARG A 402 2.32 -50.99 47.42
N GLY A 403 1.41 -50.23 48.04
CA GLY A 403 0.97 -50.44 49.41
C GLY A 403 0.33 -51.81 49.61
N MET A 404 -0.39 -52.32 48.60
CA MET A 404 -0.93 -53.69 48.65
C MET A 404 0.17 -54.75 48.64
N GLN A 405 1.23 -54.54 47.87
CA GLN A 405 2.33 -55.50 47.74
C GLN A 405 3.27 -55.48 48.95
N THR A 406 3.59 -54.28 49.46
CA THR A 406 4.61 -54.06 50.49
C THR A 406 4.05 -54.02 51.91
N ARG A 407 2.73 -53.88 52.07
CA ARG A 407 2.03 -53.64 53.35
C ARG A 407 2.46 -52.37 54.09
N ASP A 408 3.09 -51.41 53.41
CA ASP A 408 3.45 -50.12 53.99
C ASP A 408 2.25 -49.15 53.98
N LEU A 409 1.32 -49.37 54.93
CA LEU A 409 0.13 -48.55 55.10
C LEU A 409 0.44 -47.14 55.63
N VAL A 410 1.59 -46.96 56.29
CA VAL A 410 1.99 -45.66 56.85
C VAL A 410 2.38 -44.71 55.73
N HIS A 411 3.20 -45.17 54.78
CA HIS A 411 3.56 -44.39 53.61
C HIS A 411 2.34 -44.08 52.73
N LEU A 412 1.50 -45.08 52.45
CA LEU A 412 0.28 -44.91 51.66
C LEU A 412 -0.67 -43.86 52.27
N ARG A 413 -0.85 -43.88 53.60
CA ARG A 413 -1.67 -42.89 54.30
C ARG A 413 -1.11 -41.48 54.15
N SER A 414 0.22 -41.31 54.24
CA SER A 414 0.88 -40.02 54.03
C SER A 414 0.68 -39.50 52.61
N VAL A 415 0.82 -40.36 51.59
CA VAL A 415 0.61 -40.02 50.18
C VAL A 415 -0.82 -39.58 49.92
N ILE A 416 -1.81 -40.33 50.41
CA ILE A 416 -3.23 -39.99 50.26
C ILE A 416 -3.57 -38.68 50.96
N TYR A 417 -3.03 -38.44 52.16
CA TYR A 417 -3.23 -37.17 52.87
C TYR A 417 -2.68 -35.98 52.06
N GLN A 418 -1.44 -36.08 51.58
CA GLN A 418 -0.82 -35.02 50.77
C GLN A 418 -1.58 -34.81 49.45
N ALA A 419 -1.97 -35.88 48.76
CA ALA A 419 -2.78 -35.77 47.55
C ALA A 419 -4.14 -35.10 47.84
N ALA A 420 -4.81 -35.42 48.95
CA ALA A 420 -6.06 -34.77 49.34
C ALA A 420 -5.90 -33.26 49.57
N GLU A 421 -4.82 -32.84 50.24
CA GLU A 421 -4.51 -31.42 50.45
C GLU A 421 -4.30 -30.69 49.12
N ILE A 422 -3.52 -31.27 48.20
CA ILE A 422 -3.25 -30.66 46.89
C ILE A 422 -4.54 -30.63 46.05
N THR A 423 -5.33 -31.70 46.05
CA THR A 423 -6.63 -31.74 45.36
C THR A 423 -7.59 -30.67 45.89
N ARG A 424 -7.63 -30.43 47.21
CA ARG A 424 -8.42 -29.34 47.80
C ARG A 424 -7.95 -27.95 47.35
N LYS A 425 -6.63 -27.75 47.22
CA LYS A 425 -6.08 -26.49 46.71
C LYS A 425 -6.50 -26.23 45.27
N ILE A 426 -6.33 -27.22 44.37
CA ILE A 426 -6.72 -27.06 42.96
C ILE A 426 -8.23 -26.97 42.77
N ALA A 427 -9.05 -27.56 43.66
CA ALA A 427 -10.51 -27.39 43.63
C ALA A 427 -10.97 -25.94 43.89
N GLY A 428 -10.12 -25.11 44.51
CA GLY A 428 -10.38 -23.68 44.71
C GLY A 428 -10.05 -22.79 43.51
N PHE A 429 -9.52 -23.35 42.42
CA PHE A 429 -9.14 -22.60 41.23
C PHE A 429 -10.36 -22.42 40.32
N ASP A 430 -10.34 -21.34 39.53
CA ASP A 430 -11.29 -21.20 38.42
C ASP A 430 -10.93 -22.18 37.30
N MET A 431 -11.91 -22.86 36.72
CA MET A 431 -11.67 -23.88 35.69
C MET A 431 -12.93 -24.16 34.87
N ALA A 432 -12.77 -24.83 33.73
CA ALA A 432 -13.88 -25.27 32.90
C ALA A 432 -14.83 -26.22 33.67
N PRO A 433 -16.16 -26.14 33.45
CA PRO A 433 -17.16 -26.89 34.23
C PRO A 433 -16.95 -28.41 34.28
N LYS A 434 -16.56 -29.03 33.16
CA LYS A 434 -16.27 -30.48 33.10
C LYS A 434 -15.08 -30.86 33.97
N LEU A 435 -14.05 -30.02 34.01
CA LEU A 435 -12.88 -30.27 34.85
C LEU A 435 -13.23 -30.08 36.32
N GLN A 436 -14.10 -29.12 36.64
CA GLN A 436 -14.59 -28.90 38.01
C GLN A 436 -15.34 -30.13 38.55
N GLU A 437 -16.24 -30.71 37.76
CA GLU A 437 -16.93 -31.96 38.11
C GLU A 437 -15.93 -33.10 38.34
N ARG A 438 -14.94 -33.24 37.46
CA ARG A 438 -13.89 -34.26 37.57
C ARG A 438 -13.04 -34.08 38.84
N VAL A 439 -12.65 -32.86 39.19
CA VAL A 439 -11.93 -32.56 40.43
C VAL A 439 -12.78 -32.91 41.65
N GLY A 440 -14.07 -32.54 41.64
CA GLY A 440 -15.02 -32.85 42.71
C GLY A 440 -15.13 -34.35 42.96
N SER A 441 -15.40 -35.13 41.91
CA SER A 441 -15.51 -36.60 41.99
C SER A 441 -14.22 -37.25 42.52
N ASN A 442 -13.05 -36.83 42.04
CA ASN A 442 -11.78 -37.39 42.52
C ASN A 442 -11.49 -36.99 43.98
N LEU A 443 -11.85 -35.77 44.39
CA LEU A 443 -11.70 -35.32 45.76
C LEU A 443 -12.57 -36.13 46.72
N GLU A 444 -13.83 -36.42 46.35
CA GLU A 444 -14.70 -37.30 47.13
C GLU A 444 -14.07 -38.69 47.32
N VAL A 445 -13.56 -39.29 46.23
CA VAL A 445 -12.91 -40.61 46.30
C VAL A 445 -11.66 -40.59 47.17
N ILE A 446 -10.81 -39.55 47.08
CA ILE A 446 -9.61 -39.42 47.90
C ILE A 446 -9.95 -39.22 49.39
N ASN A 447 -10.98 -38.43 49.71
CA ASN A 447 -11.45 -38.25 51.09
C ASN A 447 -12.02 -39.56 51.66
N ASP A 448 -12.77 -40.30 50.84
CA ASP A 448 -13.26 -41.63 51.18
C ASP A 448 -12.12 -42.59 51.53
N LEU A 449 -11.04 -42.57 50.75
CA LEU A 449 -9.83 -43.34 51.04
C LEU A 449 -9.18 -42.92 52.35
N GLN A 450 -9.11 -41.61 52.63
CA GLN A 450 -8.51 -41.08 53.84
C GLN A 450 -9.23 -41.55 55.11
N THR A 451 -10.57 -41.68 55.08
CA THR A 451 -11.36 -42.17 56.22
C THR A 451 -11.27 -43.68 56.44
N LYS A 452 -11.05 -44.44 55.35
CA LYS A 452 -11.00 -45.91 55.38
C LYS A 452 -9.63 -46.48 55.79
N ILE A 453 -8.57 -45.68 55.82
CA ILE A 453 -7.23 -46.13 56.26
C ILE A 453 -7.04 -45.82 57.77
N PRO A 454 -6.95 -46.86 58.64
CA PRO A 454 -6.92 -46.68 60.09
C PRO A 454 -5.65 -45.96 60.61
N ALA A 455 -5.76 -45.37 61.79
CA ALA A 455 -4.67 -44.65 62.46
C ALA A 455 -3.63 -45.59 63.09
N PRO A 456 -2.38 -45.14 63.36
CA PRO A 456 -1.27 -46.02 63.76
C PRO A 456 -1.33 -46.52 65.22
N SER A 457 -2.44 -46.33 65.94
CA SER A 457 -2.50 -46.57 67.37
C SER A 457 -3.65 -47.51 67.75
N SER A 458 -3.33 -48.80 67.85
CA SER A 458 -3.50 -49.64 69.04
C SER A 458 -3.49 -51.10 68.62
N SER A 459 -2.58 -51.88 69.22
CA SER A 459 -2.60 -53.35 69.35
C SER A 459 -3.78 -54.07 68.69
N GLY A 460 -3.57 -54.60 67.49
CA GLY A 460 -4.58 -55.36 66.76
C GLY A 460 -4.24 -55.50 65.28
N PHE A 461 -3.10 -56.09 64.94
CA PHE A 461 -2.62 -56.26 63.56
C PHE A 461 -3.39 -57.32 62.75
N GLU A 462 -4.56 -57.79 63.21
CA GLU A 462 -5.28 -58.93 62.62
C GLU A 462 -6.73 -58.68 62.17
N GLU A 463 -7.28 -57.46 62.27
CA GLU A 463 -8.56 -57.19 61.59
C GLU A 463 -8.33 -56.77 60.15
N LEU A 464 -8.58 -57.74 59.26
CA LEU A 464 -8.60 -57.62 57.80
C LEU A 464 -9.27 -56.31 57.36
N ILE A 465 -8.48 -55.42 56.76
CA ILE A 465 -9.03 -54.58 55.69
C ILE A 465 -9.48 -55.58 54.60
N PRO A 466 -10.75 -55.60 54.18
CA PRO A 466 -11.11 -56.37 53.00
C PRO A 466 -10.38 -55.71 51.83
N TRP A 467 -9.35 -56.38 51.30
CA TRP A 467 -8.61 -55.91 50.10
C TRP A 467 -9.54 -55.55 48.93
N ALA A 468 -10.75 -56.14 48.91
CA ALA A 468 -11.86 -55.79 48.03
C ALA A 468 -12.27 -54.30 48.07
N VAL A 469 -12.15 -53.61 49.20
CA VAL A 469 -12.45 -52.17 49.32
C VAL A 469 -11.39 -51.33 48.61
N ILE A 470 -10.10 -51.71 48.69
CA ILE A 470 -9.02 -50.97 48.01
C ILE A 470 -9.02 -51.27 46.50
N VAL A 471 -9.29 -52.52 46.11
CA VAL A 471 -9.46 -52.92 44.70
C VAL A 471 -10.69 -52.28 44.06
N GLY A 472 -11.80 -52.15 44.78
CA GLY A 472 -13.01 -51.45 44.29
C GLY A 472 -12.78 -49.96 44.04
N VAL A 473 -11.84 -49.33 44.77
CA VAL A 473 -11.52 -47.90 44.61
C VAL A 473 -10.53 -47.62 43.47
N LEU A 474 -9.61 -48.55 43.16
CA LEU A 474 -8.78 -48.48 41.94
C LEU A 474 -9.66 -48.31 40.67
N ILE A 475 -10.82 -48.98 40.65
CA ILE A 475 -11.78 -48.91 39.55
C ILE A 475 -12.48 -47.54 39.51
N LEU A 476 -12.79 -46.92 40.65
CA LEU A 476 -13.49 -45.64 40.72
C LEU A 476 -12.62 -44.44 40.29
N LEU A 477 -11.34 -44.40 40.70
CA LEU A 477 -10.41 -43.36 40.23
C LEU A 477 -10.12 -43.50 38.72
N GLY A 478 -9.98 -44.73 38.22
CA GLY A 478 -9.81 -45.01 36.79
C GLY A 478 -11.04 -44.73 35.91
N MET A 479 -12.25 -44.90 36.46
CA MET A 479 -13.50 -44.55 35.76
C MET A 479 -13.74 -43.03 35.65
N CYS A 480 -13.09 -42.22 36.49
CA CYS A 480 -13.09 -40.75 36.38
C CYS A 480 -12.02 -40.21 35.40
N SER A 481 -11.36 -41.08 34.62
CA SER A 481 -10.25 -40.75 33.71
C SER A 481 -10.62 -40.76 32.21
N LYS A 482 -11.90 -40.89 31.85
CA LYS A 482 -12.37 -40.85 30.45
C LYS A 482 -13.22 -39.63 30.15
#